data_AF-A0A855K864-F1
#
_entry.id   AF-A0A855K864-F1
#
_cell.length_a   1.000
_cell.length_b   1.000
_cell.length_c   1.000
_cell.angle_alpha   90.00
_cell.angle_beta   90.00
_cell.angle_gamma   90.00
#
_symmetry.space_group_name_H-M   'P 1'
#
loop_
_entity.id
_entity.type
_entity.pdbx_description
1 polymer ?
#
loop_
_entity_poly.entity_id
_entity_poly.type
_entity_poly.pdbx_seq_one_letter_code
_entity_poly.pdbx_strand_id
1 'polypeptide(L)'
;IDPDFTLAFAKSQLGAGTVLPKSGAMFVSVKDGDKPVILPGVRALAAHGFTIVATGGTAEYLAAHGVAVERVNKVAQGRPHIVDRIK
;
A
#
# COMPACT_ATOMS: atom_id res chain seq x y z
N ILE A 1 -1.34 28.28 15.81
CA ILE A 1 -0.57 27.02 15.70
C ILE A 1 -1.40 26.12 14.80
N ASP A 2 -0.74 25.48 13.83
CA ASP A 2 -1.24 24.86 12.58
C ASP A 2 -1.45 25.82 11.39
N PRO A 3 -1.14 25.41 10.13
CA PRO A 3 -1.43 24.07 9.59
C PRO A 3 -0.37 23.43 8.65
N ASP A 4 -0.24 22.11 8.75
CA ASP A 4 0.03 21.16 7.65
C ASP A 4 1.07 20.11 8.06
N PHE A 5 0.61 19.19 8.93
CA PHE A 5 1.30 17.94 9.23
C PHE A 5 1.76 17.22 7.95
N THR A 6 1.01 17.32 6.85
CA THR A 6 1.36 16.70 5.57
C THR A 6 2.65 17.25 5.01
N LEU A 7 2.82 18.58 5.03
CA LEU A 7 4.02 19.23 4.51
C LEU A 7 5.23 18.99 5.41
N ALA A 8 5.04 19.01 6.72
CA ALA A 8 6.09 18.70 7.69
C ALA A 8 6.53 17.22 7.60
N PHE A 9 5.58 16.30 7.43
CA PHE A 9 5.85 14.88 7.22
C PHE A 9 6.53 14.63 5.87
N ALA A 10 6.07 15.26 4.79
CA ALA A 10 6.72 15.16 3.48
C ALA A 10 8.18 15.65 3.53
N LYS A 11 8.44 16.77 4.21
CA LYS A 11 9.79 17.31 4.40
C LYS A 11 10.67 16.37 5.24
N SER A 12 10.13 15.73 6.28
CA SER A 12 10.90 14.79 7.09
C SER A 12 11.25 13.51 6.32
N GLN A 13 10.33 12.99 5.49
CA GLN A 13 10.61 11.84 4.61
C GLN A 13 11.69 12.18 3.57
N LEU A 14 11.64 13.37 2.96
CA LEU A 14 12.66 13.84 2.02
C LEU A 14 14.03 14.07 2.69
N GLY A 15 14.05 14.64 3.90
CA GLY A 15 15.27 14.85 4.68
C GLY A 15 15.95 13.56 5.15
N ALA A 16 15.18 12.47 5.30
CA ALA A 16 15.70 11.13 5.57
C ALA A 16 16.26 10.42 4.32
N GLY A 17 16.33 11.11 3.16
CA GLY A 17 16.82 10.55 1.90
C GLY A 17 15.82 9.62 1.19
N THR A 18 14.57 9.59 1.64
CA THR A 18 13.53 8.75 1.02
C THR A 18 12.95 9.48 -0.18
N VAL A 19 13.38 9.10 -1.39
CA VAL A 19 12.66 9.44 -2.61
C VAL A 19 11.35 8.65 -2.60
N LEU A 20 10.23 9.32 -2.35
CA LEU A 20 8.94 8.67 -2.45
C LEU A 20 8.75 8.15 -3.88
N PRO A 21 8.49 6.85 -4.07
CA PRO A 21 8.22 6.32 -5.39
C PRO A 21 7.00 7.06 -5.96
N LYS A 22 7.05 7.38 -7.26
CA LYS A 22 5.92 7.98 -7.99
C LYS A 22 5.09 6.93 -8.74
N SER A 23 5.58 5.69 -8.77
CA SER A 23 5.01 4.53 -9.45
C SER A 23 5.63 3.26 -8.87
N GLY A 24 5.00 2.11 -9.08
CA GLY A 24 5.51 0.81 -8.65
C GLY A 24 4.44 -0.04 -7.99
N ALA A 25 4.85 -1.05 -7.23
CA ALA A 25 3.92 -1.91 -6.51
C ALA A 25 3.77 -1.45 -5.04
N MET A 26 2.54 -1.33 -4.56
CA MET A 26 2.23 -1.16 -3.14
C MET A 26 1.74 -2.47 -2.56
N PHE A 27 2.45 -2.96 -1.53
CA PHE A 27 2.01 -4.10 -0.75
C PHE A 27 1.09 -3.67 0.40
N VAL A 28 -0.08 -4.31 0.53
CA VAL A 28 -1.08 -4.03 1.56
C VAL A 28 -1.38 -5.31 2.34
N SER A 29 -1.13 -5.29 3.64
CA SER A 29 -1.44 -6.39 4.53
C SER A 29 -1.83 -5.84 5.89
N VAL A 30 -3.12 -5.86 6.20
CA VAL A 30 -3.66 -5.33 7.45
C VAL A 30 -4.61 -6.33 8.10
N LYS A 31 -4.90 -6.12 9.40
CA LYS A 31 -5.97 -6.84 10.10
C LYS A 31 -7.34 -6.34 9.63
N ASP A 32 -8.39 -7.12 9.87
CA ASP A 32 -9.74 -6.83 9.37
C ASP A 32 -10.29 -5.47 9.83
N GLY A 33 -10.02 -5.07 11.08
CA GLY A 33 -10.47 -3.79 11.63
C GLY A 33 -9.88 -2.55 10.93
N ASP A 34 -8.72 -2.69 10.27
CA ASP A 34 -8.05 -1.56 9.62
C ASP A 34 -8.43 -1.44 8.13
N LYS A 35 -9.11 -2.46 7.57
CA LYS A 35 -9.50 -2.48 6.15
C LYS A 35 -10.34 -1.27 5.72
N PRO A 36 -11.34 -0.79 6.51
CA PRO A 36 -12.09 0.41 6.13
C PRO A 36 -11.22 1.67 6.16
N VAL A 37 -10.24 1.73 7.07
CA VAL A 37 -9.36 2.89 7.26
C VAL A 37 -8.38 3.04 6.10
N ILE A 38 -7.83 1.93 5.59
CA ILE A 38 -6.83 1.96 4.51
C ILE A 38 -7.44 2.14 3.12
N LEU A 39 -8.72 1.83 2.94
CA LEU A 39 -9.36 1.78 1.63
C LEU A 39 -9.22 3.10 0.83
N PRO A 40 -9.45 4.30 1.42
CA PRO A 40 -9.29 5.56 0.69
C PRO A 40 -7.85 5.79 0.21
N GLY A 41 -6.86 5.47 1.06
CA GLY A 41 -5.44 5.61 0.70
C GLY A 41 -5.02 4.66 -0.42
N VAL A 42 -5.51 3.41 -0.37
CA VAL A 42 -5.25 2.44 -1.44
C VAL A 42 -5.85 2.87 -2.77
N ARG A 43 -7.07 3.41 -2.77
CA ARG A 43 -7.69 3.95 -4.00
C ARG A 43 -6.89 5.11 -4.57
N ALA A 44 -6.45 6.05 -3.73
CA ALA A 44 -5.67 7.19 -4.18
C ALA A 44 -4.37 6.72 -4.86
N LEU A 45 -3.64 5.80 -4.23
CA LEU A 45 -2.41 5.27 -4.82
C LEU A 45 -2.65 4.45 -6.08
N ALA A 46 -3.72 3.65 -6.14
CA ALA A 46 -4.11 2.96 -7.36
C ALA A 46 -4.41 3.95 -8.52
N ALA A 47 -5.11 5.05 -8.23
CA ALA A 47 -5.39 6.10 -9.20
C ALA A 47 -4.12 6.84 -9.68
N HIS A 48 -3.07 6.87 -8.85
CA HIS A 48 -1.75 7.41 -9.22
C HIS A 48 -0.84 6.38 -9.92
N GLY A 49 -1.37 5.22 -10.34
CA GLY A 49 -0.65 4.24 -11.16
C GLY A 49 0.17 3.22 -10.37
N PHE A 50 -0.09 3.06 -9.08
CA PHE A 50 0.51 1.97 -8.30
C PHE A 50 -0.24 0.65 -8.54
N THR A 51 0.51 -0.42 -8.75
CA THR A 51 -0.02 -1.78 -8.73
C THR A 51 -0.27 -2.19 -7.28
N ILE A 52 -1.51 -2.53 -6.94
CA ILE A 52 -1.84 -2.96 -5.58
C ILE A 52 -1.60 -4.46 -5.45
N VAL A 53 -0.86 -4.85 -4.42
CA VAL A 53 -0.54 -6.24 -4.12
C VAL A 53 -0.94 -6.50 -2.67
N ALA A 54 -1.71 -7.54 -2.37
CA ALA A 54 -2.20 -7.77 -1.01
C ALA A 54 -2.30 -9.24 -0.61
N THR A 55 -2.30 -9.50 0.70
CA THR A 55 -2.55 -10.85 1.25
C THR A 55 -4.03 -11.21 1.18
N GLY A 56 -4.36 -12.50 1.15
CA GLY A 56 -5.69 -13.03 0.84
C GLY A 56 -6.89 -12.24 1.38
N GLY A 57 -7.04 -12.15 2.71
CA GLY A 57 -8.18 -11.45 3.30
C GLY A 57 -8.20 -9.93 3.04
N THR A 58 -7.04 -9.30 2.81
CA THR A 58 -6.96 -7.90 2.40
C THR A 58 -7.30 -7.74 0.91
N ALA A 59 -6.79 -8.63 0.05
CA ALA A 59 -7.06 -8.64 -1.38
C ALA A 59 -8.55 -8.84 -1.67
N GLU A 60 -9.20 -9.79 -1.00
CA GLU A 60 -10.64 -10.04 -1.12
C GLU A 60 -11.47 -8.79 -0.77
N TYR A 61 -11.12 -8.13 0.35
CA TYR A 61 -11.79 -6.91 0.76
C TYR A 61 -11.62 -5.78 -0.26
N LEU A 62 -10.38 -5.56 -0.74
CA LEU A 62 -10.09 -4.51 -1.72
C LEU A 62 -10.81 -4.77 -3.06
N ALA A 63 -10.79 -6.01 -3.54
CA ALA A 63 -11.48 -6.42 -4.76
C ALA A 63 -13.01 -6.25 -4.64
N ALA A 64 -13.60 -6.60 -3.50
CA ALA A 64 -15.03 -6.38 -3.24
C ALA A 64 -15.43 -4.90 -3.27
N HIS A 65 -14.47 -3.99 -3.07
CA HIS A 65 -14.65 -2.55 -3.17
C HIS A 65 -14.19 -2.00 -4.53
N GLY A 66 -13.93 -2.84 -5.53
CA GLY A 66 -13.58 -2.40 -6.89
C GLY A 66 -12.16 -1.84 -7.02
N VAL A 67 -11.25 -2.20 -6.11
CA VAL A 67 -9.81 -1.92 -6.28
C VAL A 67 -9.17 -3.09 -7.01
N ALA A 68 -8.49 -2.80 -8.13
CA ALA A 68 -7.66 -3.80 -8.82
C ALA A 68 -6.48 -4.19 -7.92
N VAL A 69 -6.39 -5.47 -7.55
CA VAL A 69 -5.40 -5.98 -6.59
C VAL A 69 -4.91 -7.36 -6.99
N GLU A 70 -3.59 -7.56 -6.91
CA GLU A 70 -2.96 -8.86 -7.05
C GLU A 70 -2.82 -9.54 -5.69
N ARG A 71 -3.29 -10.78 -5.58
CA ARG A 71 -3.13 -11.58 -4.36
C ARG A 71 -1.72 -12.17 -4.31
N VAL A 72 -1.05 -12.06 -3.16
CA VAL A 72 0.23 -12.73 -2.88
C VAL A 72 0.21 -13.46 -1.54
N ASN A 73 1.07 -14.47 -1.43
CA ASN A 73 1.33 -15.17 -0.18
C ASN A 73 2.21 -14.32 0.74
N LYS A 74 1.97 -14.42 2.06
CA LYS A 74 2.91 -13.88 3.06
C LYS A 74 4.28 -14.55 2.89
N VAL A 75 5.36 -13.92 3.34
CA VAL A 75 6.70 -14.54 3.38
C VAL A 75 6.67 -15.91 4.08
N ALA A 76 5.88 -16.03 5.15
CA ALA A 76 5.67 -17.28 5.89
C ALA A 76 4.79 -18.34 5.19
N GLN A 77 4.21 -18.04 4.02
CA GLN A 77 3.23 -18.89 3.33
C GLN A 77 3.77 -19.51 2.02
N GLY A 78 5.09 -19.45 1.78
CA GLY A 78 5.74 -20.05 0.61
C GLY A 78 5.94 -19.10 -0.58
N ARG A 79 6.69 -19.54 -1.59
CA ARG A 79 7.12 -18.73 -2.75
C ARG A 79 6.19 -18.91 -3.97
N PRO A 80 6.08 -17.91 -4.87
CA PRO A 80 6.65 -16.57 -4.75
C PRO A 80 5.92 -15.73 -3.69
N HIS A 81 6.68 -15.00 -2.87
CA HIS A 81 6.16 -14.09 -1.84
C HIS A 81 6.63 -12.66 -2.10
N ILE A 82 6.10 -11.67 -1.37
CA ILE A 82 6.28 -10.24 -1.67
C ILE A 82 7.74 -9.78 -1.93
N VAL A 83 8.74 -10.34 -1.25
CA VAL A 83 10.16 -10.01 -1.48
C VAL A 83 10.61 -10.33 -2.91
N ASP A 84 10.01 -11.33 -3.57
CA ASP A 84 10.32 -11.70 -4.96
C ASP A 84 9.79 -10.67 -5.97
N ARG A 85 8.91 -9.75 -5.56
CA ARG A 85 8.26 -8.73 -6.40
C ARG A 85 8.80 -7.30 -6.19
N ILE A 86 9.63 -7.04 -5.18
CA ILE A 86 10.23 -5.72 -4.87
C ILE A 86 11.66 -5.65 -5.45
N LYS A 87 11.83 -5.81 -6.76
CA LYS A 87 13.11 -5.56 -7.44
C LYS A 87 13.07 -4.28 -8.26
#